data_AF-A0A344UVZ9-F1
#
_entry.id   AF-A0A344UVZ9-F1
#
_cell.length_a   1.000
_cell.length_b   1.000
_cell.length_c   1.000
_cell.angle_alpha   90.00
_cell.angle_beta   90.00
_cell.angle_gamma   90.00
#
_symmetry.space_group_name_H-M   'P 1'
#
loop_
_entity.id
_entity.type
_entity.pdbx_description
1 polymer ?
#
loop_
_entity_poly.entity_id
_entity_poly.type
_entity_poly.pdbx_seq_one_letter_code
_entity_poly.pdbx_strand_id
1 'polypeptide(L)'
;MTSSIRLGGSWLRRLALIVAVCTLAAGCRGSATPDTPDPSLASMTPSSTVSASASLLKGRTAKAVVGELVTASGNSPVTKVDITARSVSITVRSGSSPQVWTWQRGRITTSSQQSAQTVSRPFNPDDFALDELDRILEIAARAVGSSKNQELQILEYNQGVVLMSVSTRPETRPVFFRADASPVTTVDFASTAGMTEALRDAVGDDTQVLAMAYQPGKGLMVDTRTGTDGIVLRRTRSTDLPAWAVERRGDTSATLFSPSDISPSVLADLMTRVPTAMSKPGEASKLSFTIDMSDNRSLPTIHFTLGTTTMVTDLEGKDITAQVR
;
A
#
# COMPACT_ATOMS: atom_id res chain seq x y z
N MET A 1 -33.10 48.71 -15.69
CA MET A 1 -31.96 49.42 -16.30
C MET A 1 -30.97 48.39 -16.79
N THR A 2 -30.79 48.30 -18.12
CA THR A 2 -29.53 48.06 -18.89
C THR A 2 -28.36 47.35 -18.18
N SER A 3 -27.60 46.40 -18.74
CA SER A 3 -27.43 45.80 -20.08
C SER A 3 -26.32 44.72 -19.97
N SER A 4 -26.40 43.66 -20.80
CA SER A 4 -25.32 42.90 -21.52
C SER A 4 -24.01 42.51 -20.79
N ILE A 5 -23.42 41.30 -20.93
CA ILE A 5 -22.81 40.71 -22.14
C ILE A 5 -22.69 39.17 -22.03
N ARG A 6 -22.89 38.48 -23.17
CA ARG A 6 -22.74 37.04 -23.43
C ARG A 6 -21.31 36.63 -23.82
N LEU A 7 -21.11 35.29 -23.85
CA LEU A 7 -20.34 34.42 -24.78
C LEU A 7 -19.29 33.59 -24.01
N GLY A 8 -19.30 32.26 -23.94
CA GLY A 8 -19.85 31.23 -24.84
C GLY A 8 -18.80 30.78 -25.85
N GLY A 9 -18.32 29.52 -25.77
CA GLY A 9 -17.39 29.01 -26.78
C GLY A 9 -16.76 27.64 -26.53
N SER A 10 -17.55 26.58 -26.69
CA SER A 10 -17.10 25.20 -26.93
C SER A 10 -16.28 25.07 -28.22
N TRP A 11 -15.13 24.38 -28.21
CA TRP A 11 -14.43 23.99 -29.44
C TRP A 11 -14.16 22.48 -29.49
N LEU A 12 -15.04 21.80 -30.22
CA LEU A 12 -14.89 20.46 -30.80
C LEU A 12 -15.18 20.63 -32.29
N ARG A 13 -14.23 20.27 -33.17
CA ARG A 13 -14.41 19.83 -34.58
C ARG A 13 -13.01 19.56 -35.14
N ARG A 14 -12.64 18.29 -35.36
CA ARG A 14 -12.77 17.53 -36.62
C ARG A 14 -12.03 18.19 -37.79
N LEU A 15 -10.96 17.54 -38.24
CA LEU A 15 -10.54 17.57 -39.63
C LEU A 15 -10.16 16.14 -40.06
N ALA A 16 -10.97 15.62 -40.97
CA ALA A 16 -10.63 14.50 -41.84
C ALA A 16 -10.12 15.11 -43.15
N LEU A 17 -9.09 14.52 -43.74
CA LEU A 17 -8.78 14.76 -45.15
C LEU A 17 -8.41 13.43 -45.81
N ILE A 18 -9.26 13.02 -46.75
CA ILE A 18 -9.01 11.99 -47.76
C ILE A 18 -8.54 12.75 -49.01
N VAL A 19 -7.39 12.37 -49.57
CA VAL A 19 -7.03 12.70 -50.95
C VAL A 19 -6.47 11.44 -51.61
N ALA A 20 -7.12 11.03 -52.68
CA ALA A 20 -6.63 10.05 -53.64
C ALA A 20 -6.69 10.69 -55.03
N VAL A 21 -5.54 10.79 -55.72
CA VAL A 21 -5.45 10.94 -57.18
C VAL A 21 -4.16 10.28 -57.67
N CYS A 22 -4.28 9.45 -58.70
CA CYS A 22 -3.22 8.75 -59.43
C CYS A 22 -2.44 9.67 -60.40
N THR A 23 -1.16 9.39 -60.61
CA THR A 23 -0.44 9.66 -61.87
C THR A 23 0.56 8.55 -62.19
N LEU A 24 0.62 8.21 -63.49
CA LEU A 24 1.45 7.19 -64.13
C LEU A 24 2.71 7.82 -64.75
N ALA A 25 3.77 7.00 -64.82
CA ALA A 25 4.81 6.88 -65.85
C ALA A 25 6.17 7.63 -65.74
N ALA A 26 7.19 6.84 -66.15
CA ALA A 26 8.50 7.16 -66.75
C ALA A 26 9.74 7.38 -65.85
N GLY A 27 10.43 6.25 -65.58
CA GLY A 27 11.85 5.98 -65.85
C GLY A 27 12.95 7.02 -65.60
N CYS A 28 13.92 6.65 -64.75
CA CYS A 28 15.34 6.89 -64.98
C CYS A 28 16.17 5.82 -64.25
N ARG A 29 17.10 5.20 -64.99
CA ARG A 29 18.08 4.22 -64.49
C ARG A 29 19.00 4.91 -63.48
N GLY A 30 19.16 4.32 -62.29
CA GLY A 30 20.12 4.72 -61.28
C GLY A 30 20.74 3.48 -60.65
N SER A 31 22.04 3.35 -60.86
CA SER A 31 22.99 2.30 -60.45
C SER A 31 22.63 1.46 -59.22
N ALA A 32 22.71 0.13 -59.41
CA ALA A 32 22.78 -0.84 -58.33
C ALA A 32 23.98 -0.53 -57.42
N THR A 33 23.69 -0.14 -56.18
CA THR A 33 24.67 -0.13 -55.09
C THR A 33 24.43 -1.43 -54.33
N PRO A 34 25.45 -2.26 -54.05
CA PRO A 34 25.24 -3.50 -53.32
C PRO A 34 24.77 -3.16 -51.90
N ASP A 35 23.58 -3.65 -51.54
CA ASP A 35 23.08 -3.62 -50.16
C ASP A 35 24.11 -4.33 -49.28
N THR A 36 24.76 -3.55 -48.42
CA THR A 36 25.55 -4.07 -47.32
C THR A 36 24.56 -4.74 -46.37
N PRO A 37 24.74 -6.01 -45.98
CA PRO A 37 23.86 -6.62 -45.00
C PRO A 37 23.94 -5.82 -43.71
N ASP A 38 22.82 -5.18 -43.36
CA ASP A 38 22.60 -4.55 -42.06
C ASP A 38 22.93 -5.59 -40.98
N PRO A 39 23.88 -5.34 -40.06
CA PRO A 39 24.18 -6.30 -39.01
C PRO A 39 22.88 -6.53 -38.23
N SER A 40 22.36 -7.76 -38.27
CA SER A 40 21.21 -8.13 -37.45
C SER A 40 21.54 -7.77 -36.01
N LEU A 41 20.88 -6.76 -35.46
CA LEU A 41 20.84 -6.54 -34.02
C LEU A 41 20.26 -7.83 -33.43
N ALA A 42 21.14 -8.70 -32.95
CA ALA A 42 20.74 -9.83 -32.13
C ALA A 42 19.92 -9.23 -30.99
N SER A 43 18.61 -9.43 -31.01
CA SER A 43 17.75 -9.14 -29.87
C SER A 43 18.21 -10.06 -28.77
N MET A 44 19.19 -9.60 -27.98
CA MET A 44 19.72 -10.35 -26.85
C MET A 44 18.62 -10.37 -25.80
N THR A 45 17.76 -11.37 -25.90
CA THR A 45 16.83 -11.69 -24.84
C THR A 45 17.69 -12.16 -23.67
N PRO A 46 17.68 -11.48 -22.50
CA PRO A 46 18.50 -11.89 -21.38
C PRO A 46 18.17 -13.34 -21.02
N SER A 47 19.21 -14.19 -20.98
CA SER A 47 19.05 -15.58 -20.59
C SER A 47 19.15 -15.67 -19.07
N SER A 48 18.26 -16.46 -18.46
CA SER A 48 18.27 -16.67 -17.02
C SER A 48 19.36 -17.66 -16.63
N THR A 49 20.01 -17.43 -15.49
CA THR A 49 20.89 -18.40 -14.84
C THR A 49 20.11 -19.41 -14.01
N VAL A 50 18.84 -19.11 -13.68
CA VAL A 50 17.93 -20.03 -12.99
C VAL A 50 17.36 -21.07 -13.96
N SER A 51 17.54 -22.35 -13.61
CA SER A 51 17.04 -23.47 -14.42
C SER A 51 15.55 -23.37 -14.71
N ALA A 52 15.15 -23.73 -15.94
CA ALA A 52 13.76 -23.83 -16.35
C ALA A 52 12.92 -24.82 -15.51
N SER A 53 13.57 -25.78 -14.85
CA SER A 53 12.94 -26.78 -13.97
C SER A 53 12.96 -26.39 -12.48
N ALA A 54 13.53 -25.23 -12.12
CA ALA A 54 13.60 -24.80 -10.74
C ALA A 54 12.21 -24.55 -10.15
N SER A 55 12.03 -24.94 -8.88
CA SER A 55 10.79 -24.68 -8.15
C SER A 55 10.78 -23.24 -7.63
N LEU A 56 10.03 -22.35 -8.29
CA LEU A 56 9.95 -20.93 -7.91
C LEU A 56 9.49 -20.71 -6.47
N LEU A 57 8.58 -21.54 -5.97
CA LEU A 57 7.99 -21.38 -4.64
C LEU A 57 8.85 -21.96 -3.51
N LYS A 58 10.09 -22.37 -3.79
CA LYS A 58 10.99 -23.00 -2.81
C LYS A 58 12.28 -22.24 -2.62
N GLY A 59 12.72 -22.16 -1.36
CA GLY A 59 13.95 -21.53 -0.94
C GLY A 59 14.11 -20.14 -1.54
N ARG A 60 15.31 -19.86 -2.06
CA ARG A 60 15.69 -18.55 -2.60
C ARG A 60 15.47 -18.39 -4.10
N THR A 61 14.82 -19.36 -4.75
CA THR A 61 14.71 -19.38 -6.21
C THR A 61 13.95 -18.16 -6.73
N ALA A 62 12.81 -17.81 -6.14
CA ALA A 62 12.09 -16.61 -6.56
C ALA A 62 12.90 -15.32 -6.34
N LYS A 63 13.60 -15.19 -5.21
CA LYS A 63 14.49 -14.04 -4.94
C LYS A 63 15.58 -13.90 -6.01
N ALA A 64 16.22 -15.01 -6.39
CA ALA A 64 17.23 -15.01 -7.46
C ALA A 64 16.63 -14.55 -8.80
N VAL A 65 15.45 -15.06 -9.16
CA VAL A 65 14.75 -14.64 -10.39
C VAL A 65 14.36 -13.16 -10.34
N VAL A 66 13.86 -12.66 -9.20
CA VAL A 66 13.57 -11.23 -9.04
C VAL A 66 14.83 -10.39 -9.28
N GLY A 67 15.98 -10.79 -8.73
CA GLY A 67 17.26 -10.12 -8.98
C GLY A 67 17.68 -10.11 -10.46
N GLU A 68 17.47 -11.21 -11.19
CA GLU A 68 17.71 -11.27 -12.63
C GLU A 68 16.78 -10.32 -13.41
N LEU A 69 15.50 -10.25 -13.03
CA LEU A 69 14.54 -9.35 -13.67
C LEU A 69 14.87 -7.88 -13.41
N VAL A 70 15.28 -7.54 -12.18
CA VAL A 70 15.74 -6.18 -11.83
C VAL A 70 16.95 -5.81 -12.67
N THR A 71 17.94 -6.71 -12.78
CA THR A 71 19.13 -6.50 -13.61
C THR A 71 18.76 -6.34 -15.09
N ALA A 72 17.91 -7.22 -15.63
CA ALA A 72 17.44 -7.18 -17.01
C ALA A 72 16.69 -5.88 -17.34
N SER A 73 15.99 -5.30 -16.36
CA SER A 73 15.31 -4.01 -16.49
C SER A 73 16.24 -2.78 -16.44
N GLY A 74 17.55 -2.99 -16.34
CA GLY A 74 18.54 -1.92 -16.16
C GLY A 74 18.47 -1.27 -14.78
N ASN A 75 18.02 -2.01 -13.75
CA ASN A 75 17.79 -1.50 -12.39
C ASN A 75 16.74 -0.37 -12.34
N SER A 76 15.73 -0.45 -13.20
CA SER A 76 14.61 0.49 -13.17
C SER A 76 13.81 0.36 -11.86
N PRO A 77 13.21 1.45 -11.33
CA PRO A 77 12.47 1.40 -10.07
C PRO A 77 11.30 0.41 -10.12
N VAL A 78 11.32 -0.62 -9.27
CA VAL A 78 10.28 -1.66 -9.19
C VAL A 78 9.06 -1.12 -8.46
N THR A 79 7.87 -1.39 -9.00
CA THR A 79 6.59 -0.95 -8.44
C THR A 79 5.62 -2.10 -8.19
N LYS A 80 5.93 -3.31 -8.68
CA LYS A 80 5.19 -4.53 -8.39
C LYS A 80 6.08 -5.76 -8.55
N VAL A 81 5.85 -6.79 -7.73
CA VAL A 81 6.37 -8.14 -7.93
C VAL A 81 5.18 -9.11 -7.88
N ASP A 82 5.11 -10.07 -8.81
CA ASP A 82 4.15 -11.18 -8.80
C ASP A 82 4.91 -12.50 -8.90
N ILE A 83 4.55 -13.48 -8.06
CA ILE A 83 5.22 -14.78 -7.97
C ILE A 83 4.17 -15.88 -7.95
N THR A 84 4.28 -16.81 -8.89
CA THR A 84 3.48 -18.04 -8.95
C THR A 84 4.40 -19.26 -9.05
N ALA A 85 3.82 -20.46 -8.99
CA ALA A 85 4.57 -21.69 -9.27
C ALA A 85 5.19 -21.76 -10.68
N ARG A 86 4.79 -20.88 -11.61
CA ARG A 86 5.15 -20.98 -13.03
C ARG A 86 5.91 -19.77 -13.56
N SER A 87 5.79 -18.62 -12.89
CA SER A 87 6.39 -17.37 -13.36
C SER A 87 6.70 -16.44 -12.20
N VAL A 88 7.68 -15.58 -12.43
CA VAL A 88 7.95 -14.39 -11.63
C VAL A 88 7.86 -13.20 -12.57
N SER A 89 7.19 -12.13 -12.18
CA SER A 89 7.21 -10.88 -12.94
C SER A 89 7.43 -9.68 -12.03
N ILE A 90 8.13 -8.68 -12.56
CA ILE A 90 8.23 -7.36 -11.93
C ILE A 90 7.64 -6.32 -12.87
N THR A 91 6.96 -5.33 -12.30
CA THR A 91 6.62 -4.10 -13.01
C THR A 91 7.63 -3.04 -12.60
N VAL A 92 8.20 -2.34 -13.58
CA VAL A 92 9.14 -1.25 -13.36
C VAL A 92 8.64 0.04 -13.98
N ARG A 93 9.02 1.16 -13.38
CA ARG A 93 8.81 2.49 -13.95
C ARG A 93 9.90 2.75 -15.00
N SER A 94 9.51 2.79 -16.28
CA SER A 94 10.41 3.03 -17.41
C SER A 94 9.85 4.12 -18.32
N GLY A 95 10.47 5.31 -18.34
CA GLY A 95 9.96 6.46 -19.07
C GLY A 95 8.52 6.84 -18.70
N SER A 96 7.65 7.01 -19.70
CA SER A 96 6.24 7.41 -19.55
C SER A 96 5.26 6.26 -19.39
N SER A 97 5.70 4.99 -19.47
CA SER A 97 4.80 3.82 -19.39
C SER A 97 5.45 2.66 -18.65
N PRO A 98 4.78 2.05 -17.66
CA PRO A 98 5.34 0.91 -16.94
C PRO A 98 5.66 -0.27 -17.88
N GLN A 99 6.79 -0.93 -17.60
CA GLN A 99 7.24 -2.14 -18.30
C GLN A 99 7.15 -3.34 -17.37
N VAL A 100 6.75 -4.49 -17.92
CA VAL A 100 6.69 -5.76 -17.18
C VAL A 100 7.77 -6.69 -17.69
N TRP A 101 8.66 -7.08 -16.79
CA TRP A 101 9.70 -8.08 -17.03
C TRP A 101 9.26 -9.39 -16.38
N THR A 102 9.18 -10.45 -17.17
CA THR A 102 8.68 -11.75 -16.73
C THR A 102 9.70 -12.83 -16.97
N TRP A 103 9.97 -13.62 -15.94
CA TRP A 103 10.65 -14.88 -16.05
C TRP A 103 9.62 -16.02 -16.14
N GLN A 104 9.78 -16.89 -17.12
CA GLN A 104 9.00 -18.11 -17.24
C GLN A 104 9.83 -19.21 -17.90
N ARG A 105 9.98 -20.35 -17.21
CA ARG A 105 10.71 -21.54 -17.71
C ARG A 105 12.11 -21.19 -18.24
N GLY A 106 12.89 -20.44 -17.47
CA GLY A 106 14.27 -20.08 -17.81
C GLY A 106 14.42 -18.97 -18.87
N ARG A 107 13.32 -18.35 -19.30
CA ARG A 107 13.34 -17.25 -20.27
C ARG A 107 12.83 -15.98 -19.64
N ILE A 108 13.54 -14.87 -19.90
CA ILE A 108 13.12 -13.53 -19.53
C ILE A 108 12.51 -12.85 -20.75
N THR A 109 11.31 -12.31 -20.60
CA THR A 109 10.62 -11.54 -21.65
C THR A 109 10.18 -10.20 -21.09
N THR A 110 10.08 -9.19 -21.95
CA THR A 110 9.59 -7.86 -21.58
C THR A 110 8.34 -7.51 -22.40
N SER A 111 7.44 -6.75 -21.79
CA SER A 111 6.26 -6.21 -22.45
C SER A 111 5.94 -4.82 -21.88
N SER A 112 5.37 -3.93 -22.71
CA SER A 112 4.81 -2.68 -22.22
C SER A 112 3.39 -2.93 -21.70
N GLN A 113 3.03 -2.32 -20.57
CA GLN A 113 1.64 -2.27 -20.16
C GLN A 113 0.87 -1.27 -21.03
N GLN A 114 -0.20 -1.71 -21.68
CA GLN A 114 -1.10 -0.87 -22.48
C GLN A 114 -2.17 -0.14 -21.66
N SER A 115 -2.19 -0.34 -20.33
CA SER A 115 -3.26 0.18 -19.46
C SER A 115 -2.77 1.31 -18.55
N ALA A 116 -3.68 2.22 -18.22
CA ALA A 116 -3.51 3.32 -17.28
C ALA A 116 -3.45 2.83 -15.80
N GLN A 117 -2.73 1.74 -15.54
CA GLN A 117 -2.48 1.29 -14.17
C GLN A 117 -1.60 2.36 -13.51
N THR A 118 -2.14 3.03 -12.49
CA THR A 118 -1.41 4.05 -11.73
C THR A 118 -0.11 3.43 -11.23
N VAL A 119 1.02 4.02 -11.62
CA VAL A 119 2.33 3.50 -11.24
C VAL A 119 2.50 3.72 -9.75
N SER A 120 2.40 2.63 -8.98
CA SER A 120 2.62 2.61 -7.55
C SER A 120 3.98 3.20 -7.14
N ARG A 121 4.11 3.54 -5.86
CA ARG A 121 5.37 3.94 -5.24
C ARG A 121 6.44 2.88 -5.52
N PRO A 122 7.64 3.29 -5.98
CA PRO A 122 8.73 2.35 -6.13
C PRO A 122 9.21 1.81 -4.78
N PHE A 123 9.66 0.57 -4.77
CA PHE A 123 10.27 -0.09 -3.62
C PHE A 123 11.45 -0.95 -4.06
N ASN A 124 12.31 -1.31 -3.11
CA ASN A 124 13.38 -2.27 -3.33
C ASN A 124 12.90 -3.68 -2.98
N PRO A 125 12.86 -4.64 -3.92
CA PRO A 125 12.44 -6.02 -3.62
C PRO A 125 13.32 -6.73 -2.58
N ASP A 126 14.57 -6.32 -2.40
CA ASP A 126 15.47 -6.91 -1.40
C ASP A 126 15.08 -6.55 0.05
N ASP A 127 14.26 -5.52 0.24
CA ASP A 127 13.72 -5.15 1.56
C ASP A 127 12.65 -6.16 2.02
N PHE A 128 12.19 -7.05 1.13
CA PHE A 128 11.19 -8.08 1.42
C PHE A 128 11.84 -9.45 1.58
N ALA A 129 11.36 -10.22 2.57
CA ALA A 129 11.83 -11.56 2.93
C ALA A 129 11.41 -12.64 1.91
N LEU A 130 11.77 -12.45 0.64
CA LEU A 130 11.51 -13.38 -0.46
C LEU A 130 12.26 -14.72 -0.32
N ASP A 131 13.26 -14.79 0.54
CA ASP A 131 13.93 -16.02 0.95
C ASP A 131 13.12 -16.84 1.97
N GLU A 132 12.10 -16.25 2.59
CA GLU A 132 11.11 -16.92 3.45
C GLU A 132 9.83 -17.31 2.69
N LEU A 133 9.86 -17.34 1.35
CA LEU A 133 8.67 -17.58 0.52
C LEU A 133 7.92 -18.87 0.90
N ASP A 134 8.64 -19.96 1.18
CA ASP A 134 8.03 -21.22 1.64
C ASP A 134 7.15 -21.02 2.88
N ARG A 135 7.68 -20.28 3.88
CA ARG A 135 7.01 -20.00 5.15
C ARG A 135 5.79 -19.09 4.94
N ILE A 136 5.94 -18.04 4.12
CA ILE A 136 4.86 -17.11 3.78
C ILE A 136 3.68 -17.89 3.16
N LEU A 137 3.97 -18.74 2.17
CA LEU A 137 2.97 -19.55 1.48
C LEU A 137 2.32 -20.58 2.41
N GLU A 138 3.08 -21.18 3.32
CA GLU A 138 2.56 -22.13 4.31
C GLU A 138 1.61 -21.46 5.32
N ILE A 139 1.98 -20.27 5.83
CA ILE A 139 1.11 -19.46 6.70
C ILE A 139 -0.18 -19.08 5.96
N ALA A 140 -0.06 -18.61 4.71
CA ALA A 140 -1.22 -18.25 3.90
C ALA A 140 -2.13 -19.46 3.63
N ALA A 141 -1.55 -20.63 3.35
CA ALA A 141 -2.32 -21.85 3.12
C ALA A 141 -3.10 -22.29 4.35
N ARG A 142 -2.50 -22.18 5.55
CA ARG A 142 -3.21 -22.43 6.82
C ARG A 142 -4.35 -21.44 7.06
N ALA A 143 -4.11 -20.16 6.79
CA ALA A 143 -5.11 -19.11 7.03
C ALA A 143 -6.32 -19.21 6.09
N VAL A 144 -6.10 -19.58 4.82
CA VAL A 144 -7.18 -19.71 3.82
C VAL A 144 -7.77 -21.13 3.77
N GLY A 145 -7.04 -22.14 4.25
CA GLY A 145 -7.43 -23.55 4.16
C GLY A 145 -7.04 -24.23 2.85
N SER A 146 -6.22 -23.58 2.02
CA SER A 146 -5.84 -24.06 0.69
C SER A 146 -4.43 -23.62 0.28
N SER A 147 -3.65 -24.53 -0.28
CA SER A 147 -2.35 -24.25 -0.91
C SER A 147 -2.43 -24.24 -2.44
N LYS A 148 -3.64 -24.30 -3.01
CA LYS A 148 -3.82 -24.42 -4.46
C LYS A 148 -3.67 -23.07 -5.15
N ASN A 149 -2.87 -23.06 -6.23
CA ASN A 149 -2.71 -21.90 -7.11
C ASN A 149 -2.36 -20.61 -6.36
N GLN A 150 -1.43 -20.70 -5.40
CA GLN A 150 -0.99 -19.53 -4.65
C GLN A 150 -0.26 -18.54 -5.55
N GLU A 151 -0.57 -17.27 -5.34
CA GLU A 151 0.05 -16.13 -5.99
C GLU A 151 0.48 -15.15 -4.89
N LEU A 152 1.79 -14.89 -4.78
CA LEU A 152 2.32 -13.82 -3.95
C LEU A 152 2.44 -12.55 -4.79
N GLN A 153 1.96 -11.43 -4.27
CA GLN A 153 2.15 -10.11 -4.85
C GLN A 153 2.83 -9.20 -3.85
N ILE A 154 3.79 -8.39 -4.31
CA ILE A 154 4.32 -7.24 -3.59
C ILE A 154 3.89 -5.99 -4.36
N LEU A 155 3.06 -5.16 -3.73
CA LEU A 155 2.49 -3.97 -4.35
C LEU A 155 2.19 -2.94 -3.27
N GLU A 156 2.17 -1.66 -3.66
CA GLU A 156 1.60 -0.61 -2.83
C GLU A 156 0.12 -0.92 -2.56
N TYR A 157 -0.20 -1.21 -1.31
CA TYR A 157 -1.55 -1.42 -0.84
C TYR A 157 -2.30 -0.08 -0.76
N ASN A 158 -1.66 0.94 -0.18
CA ASN A 158 -2.25 2.27 -0.03
C ASN A 158 -1.21 3.35 0.36
N GLN A 159 -1.25 4.52 -0.29
CA GLN A 159 -0.49 5.75 0.05
C GLN A 159 0.92 5.52 0.61
N GLY A 160 1.73 4.76 -0.14
CA GLY A 160 3.12 4.48 0.15
C GLY A 160 3.38 3.24 0.99
N VAL A 161 2.35 2.58 1.51
CA VAL A 161 2.48 1.31 2.23
C VAL A 161 2.55 0.16 1.21
N VAL A 162 3.73 -0.46 1.11
CA VAL A 162 3.96 -1.64 0.26
C VAL A 162 3.93 -2.89 1.13
N LEU A 163 3.13 -3.88 0.72
CA LEU A 163 2.94 -5.12 1.47
C LEU A 163 3.11 -6.32 0.55
N MET A 164 3.36 -7.48 1.15
CA MET A 164 3.15 -8.75 0.48
C MET A 164 1.72 -9.22 0.72
N SER A 165 1.12 -9.82 -0.29
CA SER A 165 -0.17 -10.49 -0.16
C SER A 165 -0.12 -11.84 -0.87
N VAL A 166 -0.70 -12.86 -0.26
CA VAL A 166 -0.88 -14.18 -0.88
C VAL A 166 -2.35 -14.41 -1.10
N SER A 167 -2.72 -14.67 -2.36
CA SER A 167 -4.05 -15.12 -2.74
C SER A 167 -4.02 -16.56 -3.22
N THR A 168 -5.16 -17.25 -3.15
CA THR A 168 -5.32 -18.60 -3.70
C THR A 168 -6.44 -18.60 -4.73
N ARG A 169 -6.57 -19.65 -5.53
CA ARG A 169 -7.73 -19.80 -6.43
C ARG A 169 -8.33 -21.19 -6.25
N PRO A 170 -9.64 -21.30 -5.97
CA PRO A 170 -10.69 -20.28 -6.13
C PRO A 170 -10.96 -19.33 -4.94
N GLU A 171 -10.26 -19.43 -3.80
CA GLU A 171 -10.61 -18.68 -2.57
C GLU A 171 -10.02 -17.26 -2.48
N THR A 172 -10.87 -16.31 -2.10
CA THR A 172 -10.85 -14.91 -2.58
C THR A 172 -10.38 -13.84 -1.60
N ARG A 173 -9.87 -14.20 -0.41
CA ARG A 173 -9.32 -13.21 0.53
C ARG A 173 -7.79 -13.31 0.61
N PRO A 174 -7.04 -12.25 0.25
CA PRO A 174 -5.60 -12.24 0.39
C PRO A 174 -5.19 -12.28 1.86
N VAL A 175 -4.12 -13.01 2.16
CA VAL A 175 -3.42 -12.96 3.44
C VAL A 175 -2.27 -11.98 3.30
N PHE A 176 -2.22 -10.97 4.16
CA PHE A 176 -1.21 -9.92 4.09
C PHE A 176 -0.02 -10.23 4.99
N PHE A 177 1.17 -9.84 4.53
CA PHE A 177 2.42 -9.95 5.26
C PHE A 177 3.20 -8.64 5.15
N ARG A 178 3.92 -8.32 6.21
CA ARG A 178 4.90 -7.23 6.24
C ARG A 178 6.17 -7.65 5.50
N ALA A 179 7.08 -6.70 5.28
CA ALA A 179 8.32 -6.94 4.55
C ALA A 179 9.18 -8.06 5.18
N ASP A 180 9.14 -8.22 6.49
CA ASP A 180 9.84 -9.25 7.28
C ASP A 180 9.14 -10.63 7.30
N ALA A 181 8.20 -10.88 6.39
CA ALA A 181 7.36 -12.10 6.35
C ALA A 181 6.43 -12.32 7.56
N SER A 182 6.32 -11.36 8.50
CA SER A 182 5.33 -11.47 9.57
C SER A 182 3.91 -11.27 9.02
N PRO A 183 2.93 -12.10 9.42
CA PRO A 183 1.56 -11.93 8.99
C PRO A 183 0.95 -10.66 9.61
N VAL A 184 0.12 -9.97 8.84
CA VAL A 184 -0.78 -8.93 9.37
C VAL A 184 -1.99 -9.65 9.97
N THR A 185 -2.13 -9.60 11.29
CA THR A 185 -3.12 -10.43 12.00
C THR A 185 -4.44 -9.69 12.21
N THR A 186 -5.51 -10.43 12.53
CA THR A 186 -6.72 -9.81 13.04
C THR A 186 -6.45 -9.23 14.42
N VAL A 187 -6.80 -7.95 14.61
CA VAL A 187 -6.55 -7.21 15.84
C VAL A 187 -7.76 -7.24 16.77
N ASP A 188 -7.54 -7.64 18.02
CA ASP A 188 -8.43 -7.37 19.14
C ASP A 188 -7.94 -6.15 19.93
N PHE A 189 -8.63 -5.01 19.79
CA PHE A 189 -8.29 -3.74 20.45
C PHE A 189 -8.47 -3.77 21.98
N ALA A 190 -9.17 -4.76 22.54
CA ALA A 190 -9.28 -4.94 23.98
C ALA A 190 -8.17 -5.83 24.57
N SER A 191 -7.28 -6.37 23.72
CA SER A 191 -6.13 -7.16 24.13
C SER A 191 -4.85 -6.35 24.03
N THR A 192 -3.89 -6.57 24.95
CA THR A 192 -2.58 -5.91 24.89
C THR A 192 -1.85 -6.21 23.58
N ALA A 193 -1.91 -7.45 23.09
CA ALA A 193 -1.25 -7.85 21.85
C ALA A 193 -1.86 -7.15 20.63
N GLY A 194 -3.20 -7.12 20.53
CA GLY A 194 -3.89 -6.46 19.44
C GLY A 194 -3.73 -4.95 19.47
N MET A 195 -3.81 -4.31 20.65
CA MET A 195 -3.54 -2.87 20.78
C MET A 195 -2.09 -2.52 20.43
N THR A 196 -1.12 -3.37 20.80
CA THR A 196 0.29 -3.20 20.41
C THR A 196 0.47 -3.25 18.90
N GLU A 197 -0.13 -4.25 18.24
CA GLU A 197 -0.11 -4.34 16.77
C GLU A 197 -0.83 -3.15 16.11
N ALA A 198 -1.97 -2.74 16.66
CA ALA A 198 -2.73 -1.60 16.17
C ALA A 198 -1.93 -0.30 16.19
N LEU A 199 -1.32 0.00 17.34
CA LEU A 199 -0.51 1.20 17.53
C LEU A 199 0.72 1.16 16.63
N ARG A 200 1.46 0.04 16.58
CA ARG A 200 2.61 -0.08 15.68
C ARG A 200 2.22 0.20 14.23
N ASP A 201 1.15 -0.42 13.75
CA ASP A 201 0.74 -0.32 12.36
C ASP A 201 0.14 1.07 12.03
N ALA A 202 -0.59 1.69 12.95
CA ALA A 202 -1.19 3.01 12.75
C ALA A 202 -0.19 4.17 12.93
N VAL A 203 0.76 4.04 13.87
CA VAL A 203 1.85 5.03 14.06
C VAL A 203 2.88 4.93 12.95
N GLY A 204 3.23 3.72 12.50
CA GLY A 204 4.31 3.54 11.52
C GLY A 204 5.64 4.07 12.07
N ASP A 205 6.38 4.82 11.23
CA ASP A 205 7.68 5.39 11.58
C ASP A 205 7.59 6.78 12.24
N ASP A 206 6.37 7.27 12.48
CA ASP A 206 6.15 8.62 13.01
C ASP A 206 6.54 8.69 14.50
N THR A 207 7.42 9.63 14.85
CA THR A 207 7.87 9.87 16.24
C THR A 207 7.06 10.95 16.96
N GLN A 208 6.19 11.65 16.23
CA GLN A 208 5.28 12.65 16.76
C GLN A 208 3.95 12.59 16.02
N VAL A 209 2.85 12.70 16.76
CA VAL A 209 1.50 12.65 16.20
C VAL A 209 0.67 13.82 16.72
N LEU A 210 -0.37 14.21 15.97
CA LEU A 210 -1.31 15.27 16.34
C LEU A 210 -2.43 14.72 17.24
N ALA A 211 -2.95 13.56 16.88
CA ALA A 211 -4.03 12.90 17.59
C ALA A 211 -4.04 11.40 17.29
N MET A 212 -4.56 10.62 18.23
CA MET A 212 -4.99 9.25 17.97
C MET A 212 -6.48 9.13 18.26
N ALA A 213 -7.17 8.23 17.58
CA ALA A 213 -8.56 7.96 17.85
C ALA A 213 -8.91 6.51 17.58
N TYR A 214 -9.83 5.95 18.35
CA TYR A 214 -10.47 4.67 18.07
C TYR A 214 -11.96 4.87 17.84
N GLN A 215 -12.47 4.26 16.77
CA GLN A 215 -13.91 4.21 16.51
C GLN A 215 -14.34 2.76 16.22
N PRO A 216 -15.41 2.27 16.87
CA PRO A 216 -15.98 0.96 16.58
C PRO A 216 -16.28 0.79 15.09
N GLY A 217 -15.92 -0.36 14.54
CA GLY A 217 -16.09 -0.66 13.12
C GLY A 217 -15.12 0.06 12.17
N LYS A 218 -14.30 0.99 12.64
CA LYS A 218 -13.22 1.63 11.84
C LYS A 218 -11.82 1.28 12.32
N GLY A 219 -11.63 1.07 13.63
CA GLY A 219 -10.35 0.77 14.24
C GLY A 219 -9.60 1.99 14.75
N LEU A 220 -8.29 1.83 14.92
CA LEU A 220 -7.39 2.87 15.43
C LEU A 220 -6.92 3.77 14.29
N MET A 221 -6.92 5.07 14.52
CA MET A 221 -6.53 6.12 13.58
C MET A 221 -5.47 7.00 14.25
N VAL A 222 -4.45 7.37 13.50
CA VAL A 222 -3.40 8.29 13.93
C VAL A 222 -3.28 9.40 12.89
N ASP A 223 -3.37 10.65 13.34
CA ASP A 223 -3.18 11.82 12.50
C ASP A 223 -1.78 12.39 12.70
N THR A 224 -1.07 12.60 11.60
CA THR A 224 0.25 13.23 11.58
C THR A 224 0.26 14.45 10.67
N ARG A 225 1.20 15.37 10.90
CA ARG A 225 1.34 16.54 10.04
C ARG A 225 1.78 16.10 8.65
N THR A 226 1.20 16.74 7.64
CA THR A 226 1.85 16.78 6.32
C THR A 226 2.71 18.03 6.20
N GLY A 227 3.47 18.14 5.11
CA GLY A 227 4.16 19.39 4.75
C GLY A 227 3.21 20.50 4.26
N THR A 228 1.89 20.27 4.24
CA THR A 228 0.87 21.21 3.77
C THR A 228 -0.02 21.64 4.91
N ASP A 229 -0.13 22.95 5.12
CA ASP A 229 -0.96 23.51 6.20
C ASP A 229 -2.46 23.20 5.99
N GLY A 230 -3.17 22.87 7.08
CA GLY A 230 -4.56 22.43 7.05
C GLY A 230 -4.78 21.01 6.51
N ILE A 231 -3.72 20.26 6.17
CA ILE A 231 -3.78 18.89 5.69
C ILE A 231 -2.99 17.97 6.62
N VAL A 232 -3.65 16.92 7.10
CA VAL A 232 -3.06 15.86 7.94
C VAL A 232 -3.09 14.54 7.19
N LEU A 233 -2.12 13.67 7.48
CA LEU A 233 -2.13 12.28 7.03
C LEU A 233 -2.77 11.44 8.13
N ARG A 234 -3.90 10.80 7.83
CA ARG A 234 -4.54 9.85 8.75
C ARG A 234 -4.16 8.44 8.37
N ARG A 235 -3.40 7.74 9.21
CA ARG A 235 -3.19 6.30 9.08
C ARG A 235 -4.19 5.55 9.94
N THR A 236 -4.90 4.57 9.36
CA THR A 236 -5.95 3.79 10.01
C THR A 236 -5.57 2.31 10.02
N ARG A 237 -5.63 1.66 11.18
CA ARG A 237 -5.55 0.21 11.36
C ARG A 237 -6.90 -0.33 11.83
N SER A 238 -7.68 -0.91 10.91
CA SER A 238 -8.89 -1.67 11.22
C SER A 238 -8.58 -3.05 11.78
N THR A 239 -9.60 -3.78 12.25
CA THR A 239 -9.50 -5.15 12.77
C THR A 239 -8.81 -6.12 11.80
N ASP A 240 -9.31 -6.24 10.56
CA ASP A 240 -8.92 -7.32 9.64
C ASP A 240 -8.08 -6.86 8.44
N LEU A 241 -7.73 -5.57 8.38
CA LEU A 241 -7.04 -4.98 7.24
C LEU A 241 -5.69 -4.40 7.68
N PRO A 242 -4.64 -4.50 6.83
CA PRO A 242 -3.40 -3.76 7.04
C PRO A 242 -3.68 -2.28 7.17
N ALA A 243 -2.79 -1.53 7.82
CA ALA A 243 -2.96 -0.09 7.92
C ALA A 243 -2.92 0.60 6.54
N TRP A 244 -3.72 1.65 6.40
CA TRP A 244 -3.78 2.49 5.20
C TRP A 244 -3.80 3.96 5.59
N ALA A 245 -3.32 4.84 4.71
CA ALA A 245 -3.27 6.27 4.95
C ALA A 245 -4.17 7.05 4.00
N VAL A 246 -4.70 8.16 4.47
CA VAL A 246 -5.41 9.13 3.64
C VAL A 246 -5.04 10.54 4.07
N GLU A 247 -4.71 11.40 3.11
CA GLU A 247 -4.66 12.82 3.35
C GLU A 247 -6.07 13.37 3.52
N ARG A 248 -6.25 14.24 4.52
CA ARG A 248 -7.54 14.87 4.81
C ARG A 248 -7.33 16.25 5.38
N ARG A 249 -8.37 17.09 5.29
CA ARG A 249 -8.40 18.34 6.04
C ARG A 249 -8.35 18.03 7.54
N GLY A 250 -7.49 18.73 8.26
CA GLY A 250 -7.31 18.59 9.69
C GLY A 250 -6.62 19.81 10.30
N ASP A 251 -6.55 19.83 11.63
CA ASP A 251 -5.87 20.90 12.36
C ASP A 251 -4.38 20.58 12.48
N THR A 252 -3.57 21.23 11.64
CA THR A 252 -2.11 21.15 11.67
C THR A 252 -1.49 21.95 12.82
N SER A 253 -2.26 22.83 13.47
CA SER A 253 -1.82 23.64 14.61
C SER A 253 -1.91 22.93 15.96
N ALA A 254 -2.60 21.78 16.01
CA ALA A 254 -2.68 20.95 17.22
C ALA A 254 -1.27 20.61 17.76
N THR A 255 -1.16 20.56 19.09
CA THR A 255 0.10 20.30 19.78
C THR A 255 0.49 18.84 19.58
N LEU A 256 1.73 18.60 19.17
CA LEU A 256 2.26 17.26 18.96
C LEU A 256 2.57 16.57 20.29
N PHE A 257 2.43 15.25 20.32
CA PHE A 257 2.91 14.40 21.41
C PHE A 257 3.62 13.16 20.88
N SER A 258 4.41 12.50 21.74
CA SER A 258 5.10 11.28 21.36
C SER A 258 4.15 10.07 21.45
N PRO A 259 3.99 9.26 20.39
CA PRO A 259 3.23 8.02 20.47
C PRO A 259 3.84 7.01 21.45
N SER A 260 5.13 7.14 21.79
CA SER A 260 5.81 6.29 22.78
C SER A 260 5.33 6.48 24.21
N ASP A 261 4.66 7.60 24.51
CA ASP A 261 4.12 7.88 25.85
C ASP A 261 2.87 7.01 26.14
N ILE A 262 2.28 6.43 25.11
CA ILE A 262 1.07 5.61 25.21
C ILE A 262 1.45 4.15 25.49
N SER A 263 0.96 3.63 26.61
CA SER A 263 1.07 2.20 26.92
C SER A 263 -0.05 1.40 26.25
N PRO A 264 0.25 0.43 25.35
CA PRO A 264 -0.77 -0.42 24.73
C PRO A 264 -1.58 -1.22 25.76
N SER A 265 -0.93 -1.64 26.85
CA SER A 265 -1.57 -2.41 27.92
C SER A 265 -2.60 -1.58 28.69
N VAL A 266 -2.31 -0.29 28.94
CA VAL A 266 -3.25 0.62 29.61
C VAL A 266 -4.46 0.88 28.71
N LEU A 267 -4.26 1.14 27.41
CA LEU A 267 -5.38 1.33 26.48
C LEU A 267 -6.26 0.08 26.38
N ALA A 268 -5.67 -1.11 26.22
CA ALA A 268 -6.42 -2.37 26.14
C ALA A 268 -7.27 -2.61 27.40
N ASP A 269 -6.72 -2.34 28.57
CA ASP A 269 -7.38 -2.46 29.86
C ASP A 269 -8.53 -1.42 30.02
N LEU A 270 -8.30 -0.18 29.60
CA LEU A 270 -9.33 0.86 29.57
C LEU A 270 -10.50 0.53 28.63
N MET A 271 -10.25 -0.12 27.49
CA MET A 271 -11.30 -0.60 26.59
C MET A 271 -12.31 -1.52 27.29
N THR A 272 -11.87 -2.23 28.35
CA THR A 272 -12.72 -3.12 29.15
C THR A 272 -13.30 -2.41 30.37
N ARG A 273 -12.52 -1.56 31.05
CA ARG A 273 -12.94 -0.92 32.30
C ARG A 273 -13.87 0.26 32.12
N VAL A 274 -13.65 1.10 31.12
CA VAL A 274 -14.39 2.36 30.94
C VAL A 274 -15.90 2.15 30.80
N PRO A 275 -16.41 1.17 30.03
CA PRO A 275 -17.85 0.91 29.96
C PRO A 275 -18.48 0.61 31.33
N THR A 276 -17.74 -0.08 32.21
CA THR A 276 -18.20 -0.38 33.58
C THR A 276 -18.12 0.87 34.46
N ALA A 277 -17.04 1.64 34.39
CA ALA A 277 -16.87 2.88 35.13
C ALA A 277 -17.96 3.92 34.79
N MET A 278 -18.38 3.97 33.52
CA MET A 278 -19.50 4.79 33.06
C MET A 278 -20.89 4.21 33.36
N SER A 279 -20.97 3.07 34.06
CA SER A 279 -22.24 2.35 34.35
C SER A 279 -23.02 1.93 33.10
N LYS A 280 -22.30 1.60 32.01
CA LYS A 280 -22.87 1.20 30.70
C LYS A 280 -22.16 -0.02 30.06
N PRO A 281 -21.97 -1.14 30.78
CA PRO A 281 -21.26 -2.31 30.24
C PRO A 281 -21.93 -2.89 28.98
N GLY A 282 -23.27 -2.81 28.88
CA GLY A 282 -24.02 -3.27 27.70
C GLY A 282 -23.78 -2.45 26.43
N GLU A 283 -23.10 -1.31 26.52
CA GLU A 283 -22.77 -0.46 25.38
C GLU A 283 -21.28 -0.56 24.97
N ALA A 284 -20.48 -1.44 25.58
CA ALA A 284 -19.03 -1.53 25.36
C ALA A 284 -18.62 -1.56 23.86
N SER A 285 -19.42 -2.20 23.00
CA SER A 285 -19.18 -2.25 21.55
C SER A 285 -19.27 -0.90 20.82
N LYS A 286 -19.79 0.14 21.49
CA LYS A 286 -19.90 1.51 20.98
C LYS A 286 -18.80 2.44 21.53
N LEU A 287 -17.93 1.94 22.39
CA LEU A 287 -16.88 2.76 23.01
C LEU A 287 -15.94 3.32 21.95
N SER A 288 -15.73 4.64 21.99
CA SER A 288 -14.73 5.33 21.18
C SER A 288 -13.80 6.11 22.09
N PHE A 289 -12.58 6.41 21.62
CA PHE A 289 -11.70 7.33 22.32
C PHE A 289 -10.94 8.24 21.36
N THR A 290 -10.51 9.39 21.87
CA THR A 290 -9.54 10.28 21.24
C THR A 290 -8.39 10.54 22.22
N ILE A 291 -7.17 10.65 21.72
CA ILE A 291 -5.97 11.00 22.47
C ILE A 291 -5.35 12.20 21.79
N ASP A 292 -5.27 13.32 22.50
CA ASP A 292 -4.67 14.55 22.00
C ASP A 292 -4.25 15.46 23.17
N MET A 293 -3.77 16.65 22.82
CA MET A 293 -3.25 17.66 23.76
C MET A 293 -4.28 18.78 24.04
N SER A 294 -5.58 18.59 23.77
CA SER A 294 -6.60 19.65 23.88
C SER A 294 -6.75 20.22 25.29
N ASP A 295 -6.50 19.39 26.31
CA ASP A 295 -6.61 19.79 27.72
C ASP A 295 -5.42 20.62 28.22
N ASN A 296 -4.46 20.98 27.35
CA ASN A 296 -3.28 21.82 27.65
C ASN A 296 -2.45 21.31 28.86
N ARG A 297 -2.35 19.99 29.01
CA ARG A 297 -1.52 19.33 30.02
C ARG A 297 -0.12 19.05 29.48
N SER A 298 0.79 18.62 30.35
CA SER A 298 2.16 18.23 29.95
C SER A 298 2.22 16.93 29.14
N LEU A 299 1.18 16.09 29.23
CA LEU A 299 1.01 14.84 28.48
C LEU A 299 -0.42 14.82 27.91
N PRO A 300 -0.65 14.08 26.81
CA PRO A 300 -1.99 13.98 26.23
C PRO A 300 -2.95 13.25 27.17
N THR A 301 -4.24 13.47 26.96
CA THR A 301 -5.33 12.86 27.71
C THR A 301 -6.15 11.94 26.81
N ILE A 302 -6.85 10.97 27.39
CA ILE A 302 -7.68 10.01 26.66
C ILE A 302 -9.15 10.34 26.93
N HIS A 303 -9.85 10.85 25.93
CA HIS A 303 -11.27 11.18 25.98
C HIS A 303 -12.08 10.00 25.48
N PHE A 304 -12.69 9.23 26.39
CA PHE A 304 -13.62 8.16 26.04
C PHE A 304 -15.04 8.71 25.86
N THR A 305 -15.74 8.22 24.84
CA THR A 305 -17.15 8.54 24.59
C THR A 305 -17.96 7.25 24.46
N LEU A 306 -19.08 7.20 25.19
CA LEU A 306 -20.06 6.11 25.16
C LEU A 306 -21.49 6.68 25.14
N GLY A 307 -22.04 6.81 23.93
CA GLY A 307 -23.28 7.55 23.70
C GLY A 307 -23.08 9.04 23.96
N THR A 308 -23.80 9.60 24.94
CA THR A 308 -23.66 11.00 25.37
C THR A 308 -22.75 11.18 26.59
N THR A 309 -22.19 10.10 27.14
CA THR A 309 -21.34 10.15 28.33
C THR A 309 -19.88 10.18 27.91
N THR A 310 -19.12 11.09 28.51
CA THR A 310 -17.68 11.21 28.34
C THR A 310 -16.96 10.95 29.66
N MET A 311 -15.75 10.42 29.57
CA MET A 311 -14.81 10.25 30.69
C MET A 311 -13.43 10.56 30.13
N VAL A 312 -12.62 11.27 30.90
CA VAL A 312 -11.26 11.60 30.52
C VAL A 312 -10.28 10.94 31.49
N THR A 313 -9.28 10.25 30.95
CA THR A 313 -8.19 9.69 31.74
C THR A 313 -6.86 10.32 31.36
N ASP A 314 -5.90 10.28 32.28
CA ASP A 314 -4.50 10.40 31.90
C ASP A 314 -3.99 9.12 31.21
N LEU A 315 -2.72 9.11 30.80
CA LEU A 315 -2.08 7.97 30.13
C LEU A 315 -1.84 6.76 31.04
N GLU A 316 -1.97 6.92 32.35
CA GLU A 316 -1.93 5.82 33.32
C GLU A 316 -3.32 5.20 33.54
N GLY A 317 -4.36 5.79 32.93
CA GLY A 317 -5.75 5.34 33.03
C GLY A 317 -6.48 5.81 34.27
N LYS A 318 -5.95 6.81 34.98
CA LYS A 318 -6.63 7.44 36.11
C LYS A 318 -7.68 8.42 35.59
N ASP A 319 -8.88 8.36 36.16
CA ASP A 319 -9.95 9.31 35.87
C ASP A 319 -9.55 10.73 36.33
N ILE A 320 -9.54 11.65 35.36
CA ILE A 320 -9.27 13.07 35.56
C ILE A 320 -10.39 13.93 35.00
N THR A 321 -11.58 13.38 34.76
CA THR A 321 -12.73 14.07 34.15
C THR A 321 -13.06 15.39 34.87
N ALA A 322 -12.96 15.43 36.19
CA ALA A 322 -13.21 16.66 36.98
C ALA A 322 -12.07 17.71 36.93
N GLN A 323 -10.93 17.35 36.35
CA GLN A 323 -9.71 18.18 36.29
C GLN A 323 -9.49 18.81 34.91
N VAL A 324 -10.29 18.42 33.92
CA VAL A 324 -10.21 18.87 32.54
C VAL A 324 -11.51 19.58 32.16
N ARG A 325 -11.43 20.55 31.25
CA ARG A 325 -12.54 21.41 30.85
C ARG A 325 -12.56 21.59 29.35
#